data_AF-A0A2P8W0P6-F1
#
_entry.id   AF-A0A2P8W0P6-F1
#
_cell.length_a   1.000
_cell.length_b   1.000
_cell.length_c   1.000
_cell.angle_alpha   90.00
_cell.angle_beta   90.00
_cell.angle_gamma   90.00
#
_symmetry.space_group_name_H-M   'P 1'
#
loop_
_entity.id
_entity.type
_entity.pdbx_description
1 polymer ?
#
loop_
_entity_poly.entity_id
_entity_poly.type
_entity_poly.pdbx_seq_one_letter_code
_entity_poly.pdbx_strand_id
1 'polypeptide(L)'
;MAGVAQRVLQILGLGATAYLALCALLWVYQRRLIFFPQAELTLTPADLGLAYEDVWIPVGEGRIHGWWLPSGQPQGLTLLYLHGNGGNVSTNLPKAAT
;
A
#
# COMPACT_ATOMS: atom_id res chain seq x y z
N MET A 1 -13.68 32.52 -41.04
CA MET A 1 -14.12 31.15 -40.66
C MET A 1 -12.96 30.17 -40.52
N ALA A 2 -12.09 30.00 -41.54
CA ALA A 2 -10.98 29.02 -41.49
C ALA A 2 -9.99 29.19 -40.32
N GLY A 3 -9.60 30.42 -39.98
CA GLY A 3 -8.68 30.67 -38.86
C GLY A 3 -9.24 30.39 -37.47
N VAL A 4 -10.57 30.43 -37.30
CA VAL A 4 -11.22 30.09 -36.03
C VAL A 4 -11.25 28.57 -35.85
N ALA A 5 -11.62 27.82 -36.89
CA ALA A 5 -11.61 26.36 -36.86
C ALA A 5 -10.21 25.78 -36.57
N GLN A 6 -9.17 26.35 -37.19
CA GLN A 6 -7.78 25.94 -36.93
C GLN A 6 -7.37 26.13 -35.46
N ARG A 7 -7.74 27.26 -34.85
CA ARG A 7 -7.46 27.53 -33.43
C ARG A 7 -8.22 26.57 -32.50
N VAL A 8 -9.48 26.26 -32.81
CA VAL A 8 -10.27 25.29 -32.05
C VAL A 8 -9.62 23.90 -32.11
N LEU A 9 -9.20 23.43 -33.28
CA LEU A 9 -8.51 22.15 -33.43
C LEU A 9 -7.19 22.10 -32.65
N GLN A 10 -6.42 23.19 -32.66
CA GLN A 10 -5.18 23.29 -31.88
C GLN A 10 -5.42 23.20 -30.37
N ILE A 11 -6.45 23.88 -29.86
CA ILE A 11 -6.82 23.85 -28.43
C ILE A 11 -7.28 22.44 -28.03
N LEU A 12 -8.14 21.81 -28.84
CA LEU A 12 -8.58 20.44 -28.58
C LEU A 12 -7.42 19.44 -28.62
N GLY A 13 -6.52 19.59 -29.59
CA GLY A 13 -5.31 18.78 -29.69
C GLY A 13 -4.43 18.93 -28.46
N LEU A 14 -4.14 20.16 -28.03
CA LEU A 14 -3.36 20.43 -26.83
C LEU A 14 -4.02 19.85 -25.56
N GLY A 15 -5.34 20.00 -25.43
CA GLY A 15 -6.10 19.44 -24.32
C GLY A 15 -6.04 17.91 -24.28
N ALA A 16 -6.22 17.27 -25.44
CA ALA A 16 -6.11 15.81 -25.56
C ALA A 16 -4.69 15.32 -25.22
N THR A 17 -3.65 16.00 -25.72
CA THR A 17 -2.25 15.68 -25.39
C THR A 17 -1.97 15.82 -23.90
N ALA A 18 -2.42 16.91 -23.27
CA ALA A 18 -2.24 17.13 -21.83
C ALA A 18 -2.95 16.05 -20.99
N TYR A 19 -4.18 15.67 -21.37
CA TYR A 19 -4.94 14.63 -20.70
C TYR A 19 -4.25 13.26 -20.80
N LEU A 20 -3.80 12.87 -22.00
CA LEU A 20 -3.08 11.61 -22.20
C LEU A 20 -1.76 11.58 -21.43
N ALA A 21 -1.03 12.70 -21.39
CA ALA A 21 0.19 12.81 -20.59
C ALA A 21 -0.09 12.64 -19.09
N LEU A 22 -1.17 13.24 -18.57
CA LEU A 22 -1.58 13.06 -17.18
C LEU A 22 -1.96 11.60 -16.88
N CYS A 23 -2.74 10.95 -17.75
CA CYS A 23 -3.08 9.54 -17.60
C CYS A 23 -1.83 8.65 -17.59
N ALA A 24 -0.86 8.91 -18.47
CA ALA A 24 0.40 8.19 -18.50
C ALA A 24 1.22 8.41 -17.21
N LEU A 25 1.27 9.64 -16.69
CA LEU A 25 1.92 9.94 -15.42
C LEU A 25 1.26 9.18 -14.27
N LEU A 26 -0.07 9.22 -14.17
CA LEU A 26 -0.81 8.47 -13.16
C LEU A 26 -0.56 6.97 -13.29
N TRP A 27 -0.58 6.42 -14.50
CA TRP A 27 -0.30 4.99 -14.73
C TRP A 27 1.10 4.58 -14.27
N VAL A 28 2.11 5.39 -14.54
CA VAL A 28 3.51 5.12 -14.16
C VAL A 28 3.70 5.26 -12.64
N TYR A 29 3.10 6.29 -12.03
CA TYR A 29 3.35 6.66 -10.64
C TYR A 29 2.31 6.17 -9.64
N GLN A 30 1.21 5.53 -10.08
CA GLN A 30 0.11 5.09 -9.20
C GLN A 30 0.57 4.37 -7.94
N ARG A 31 1.57 3.48 -8.03
CA ARG A 31 2.07 2.74 -6.86
C ARG A 31 2.68 3.66 -5.81
N ARG A 32 3.43 4.68 -6.22
CA ARG A 32 4.04 5.66 -5.29
C ARG A 32 3.03 6.67 -4.75
N LEU A 33 1.92 6.89 -5.47
CA LEU A 33 0.85 7.79 -5.07
C LEU A 33 -0.14 7.12 -4.09
N ILE A 34 -0.24 5.79 -4.14
CA ILE A 34 -1.20 5.03 -3.33
C ILE A 34 -0.50 4.34 -2.16
N PHE A 35 0.74 3.85 -2.32
CA PHE A 35 1.45 3.13 -1.26
C PHE A 35 2.54 3.98 -0.61
N PHE A 36 2.54 4.00 0.73
CA PHE A 36 3.43 4.80 1.55
C PHE A 36 4.17 3.91 2.57
N PRO A 37 5.02 2.98 2.12
CA PRO A 37 5.69 2.04 3.03
C PRO A 37 6.67 2.75 3.97
N GLN A 38 6.80 2.24 5.19
CA GLN A 38 7.78 2.73 6.16
C GLN A 38 8.71 1.58 6.56
N ALA A 39 10.03 1.83 6.59
CA ALA A 39 11.00 0.81 6.97
C ALA A 39 11.11 0.63 8.49
N GLU A 40 10.83 1.68 9.24
CA GLU A 40 10.96 1.70 10.69
C GLU A 40 9.77 1.01 11.37
N LEU A 41 10.05 0.07 12.27
CA LEU A 41 9.06 -0.52 13.16
C LEU A 41 8.94 0.37 14.41
N THR A 42 7.82 1.09 14.51
CA THR A 42 7.57 2.02 15.61
C THR A 42 7.00 1.36 16.87
N LEU A 43 6.51 0.13 16.75
CA LEU A 43 5.85 -0.63 17.80
C LEU A 43 6.03 -2.12 17.54
N THR A 44 6.15 -2.91 18.61
CA THR A 44 6.17 -4.38 18.57
C THR A 44 5.06 -4.95 19.46
N PRO A 45 4.67 -6.23 19.29
CA PRO A 45 3.67 -6.83 20.18
C PRO A 45 4.12 -6.88 21.64
N ALA A 46 5.44 -6.96 21.92
CA ALA A 46 5.95 -6.88 23.29
C ALA A 46 5.66 -5.54 23.97
N ASP A 47 5.65 -4.43 23.22
CA ASP A 47 5.30 -3.10 23.77
C ASP A 47 3.83 -3.02 24.23
N LEU A 48 3.00 -3.95 23.74
CA LEU A 48 1.61 -4.15 24.16
C LEU A 48 1.45 -5.28 25.20
N GLY A 49 2.55 -5.88 25.66
CA GLY A 49 2.53 -7.01 26.60
C GLY A 49 2.11 -8.33 25.98
N LEU A 50 2.16 -8.48 24.66
CA LEU A 50 1.73 -9.68 23.94
C LEU A 50 2.91 -10.62 23.67
N ALA A 51 2.67 -11.92 23.87
CA ALA A 51 3.58 -12.95 23.39
C ALA A 51 3.48 -13.07 21.86
N TYR A 52 4.62 -13.11 21.18
CA TYR A 52 4.66 -13.23 19.72
C TYR A 52 5.95 -13.91 19.25
N GLU A 53 5.91 -14.41 18.02
CA GLU A 53 7.07 -14.88 17.28
C GLU A 53 7.32 -13.98 16.07
N ASP A 54 8.58 -13.61 15.85
CA ASP A 54 9.01 -12.90 14.63
C ASP A 54 9.12 -13.89 13.47
N VAL A 55 8.36 -13.65 12.40
CA VAL A 55 8.27 -14.59 11.28
C VAL A 55 8.60 -13.94 9.95
N TRP A 56 9.28 -14.72 9.11
CA TRP A 56 9.60 -14.35 7.73
C TRP A 56 9.06 -15.41 6.79
N ILE A 57 8.06 -15.04 5.99
CA ILE A 57 7.35 -15.94 5.10
C ILE A 57 7.93 -15.79 3.69
N PRO A 58 8.51 -16.84 3.09
CA PRO A 58 9.02 -16.77 1.72
C PRO A 58 7.87 -16.62 0.71
N VAL A 59 8.01 -15.69 -0.24
CA VAL A 59 7.02 -15.42 -1.31
C VAL A 59 7.75 -15.15 -2.61
N GLY A 60 7.72 -16.12 -3.54
CA GLY A 60 8.48 -16.05 -4.78
C GLY A 60 9.97 -15.87 -4.51
N GLU A 61 10.58 -14.85 -5.10
CA GLU A 61 11.99 -14.48 -4.90
C GLU A 61 12.23 -13.62 -3.63
N GLY A 62 11.17 -13.30 -2.88
CA GLY A 62 11.23 -12.40 -1.72
C GLY A 62 10.73 -13.03 -0.42
N ARG A 63 10.61 -12.21 0.62
CA ARG A 63 10.03 -12.60 1.91
C ARG A 63 9.18 -11.48 2.50
N ILE A 64 8.12 -11.86 3.21
CA ILE A 64 7.23 -10.97 3.96
C ILE A 64 7.57 -11.09 5.44
N HIS A 65 7.72 -9.95 6.11
CA HIS A 65 7.88 -9.87 7.56
C HIS A 65 6.52 -9.83 8.24
N GLY A 66 6.37 -10.56 9.34
CA GLY A 66 5.16 -10.52 10.15
C GLY A 66 5.40 -11.00 11.58
N TRP A 67 4.32 -11.00 12.36
CA TRP A 67 4.31 -11.56 13.70
C TRP A 67 3.24 -12.63 13.83
N TRP A 68 3.61 -13.74 14.43
CA TRP A 68 2.68 -14.78 14.86
C TRP A 68 2.34 -14.58 16.33
N LEU A 69 1.06 -14.40 16.64
CA LEU A 69 0.57 -14.26 18.00
C LEU A 69 -0.15 -15.57 18.38
N PRO A 70 0.50 -16.49 19.09
CA PRO A 70 -0.11 -17.78 19.41
C PRO A 70 -1.30 -17.61 20.35
N SER A 71 -2.40 -18.29 20.03
CA SER A 71 -3.52 -18.42 20.96
C SER A 71 -3.14 -19.34 22.13
N GLY A 72 -3.55 -18.97 23.34
CA GLY A 72 -3.46 -19.86 24.50
C GLY A 72 -4.47 -21.02 24.47
N GLN A 73 -5.38 -21.04 23.49
CA GLN A 73 -6.37 -22.10 23.34
C GLN A 73 -5.95 -23.11 22.25
N PRO A 74 -5.88 -24.41 22.57
CA PRO A 74 -5.67 -25.43 21.54
C PRO A 74 -6.84 -25.40 20.55
N GLN A 75 -6.52 -25.33 19.24
CA GLN A 75 -7.48 -25.33 18.11
C GLN A 75 -8.33 -24.06 17.95
N GLY A 76 -7.84 -22.91 18.42
CA GLY A 76 -8.49 -21.62 18.19
C GLY A 76 -8.55 -21.19 16.71
N LEU A 77 -9.46 -20.25 16.43
CA LEU A 77 -9.53 -19.56 15.14
C LEU A 77 -8.21 -18.81 14.88
N THR A 78 -7.69 -18.94 13.66
CA THR A 78 -6.53 -18.14 13.20
C THR A 78 -7.01 -17.00 12.32
N LEU A 79 -6.63 -15.77 12.66
CA LEU A 79 -6.89 -14.58 11.86
C LEU A 79 -5.60 -14.16 11.13
N LEU A 80 -5.68 -13.98 9.82
CA LEU A 80 -4.63 -13.33 9.03
C LEU A 80 -4.99 -11.85 8.86
N TYR A 81 -4.27 -10.98 9.56
CA TYR A 81 -4.43 -9.53 9.42
C TYR A 81 -3.37 -8.97 8.46
N LEU A 82 -3.81 -8.31 7.40
CA LEU A 82 -2.93 -7.64 6.43
C LEU A 82 -3.10 -6.12 6.57
N HIS A 83 -1.99 -5.41 6.72
CA HIS A 83 -2.03 -3.95 6.87
C HIS A 83 -2.45 -3.25 5.56
N GLY A 84 -2.77 -1.96 5.66
CA GLY A 84 -3.20 -1.14 4.53
C GLY A 84 -2.04 -0.71 3.63
N ASN A 85 -2.30 0.27 2.77
CA ASN A 85 -1.35 0.82 1.80
C ASN A 85 -0.17 1.60 2.40
N GLY A 86 -0.27 2.04 3.66
CA GLY A 86 0.76 2.83 4.34
C GLY A 86 1.41 2.08 5.51
N GLY A 87 2.68 2.39 5.76
CA GLY A 87 3.43 1.91 6.91
C GLY A 87 4.01 0.50 6.70
N ASN A 88 3.92 -0.32 7.74
CA ASN A 88 4.34 -1.72 7.78
C ASN A 88 3.52 -2.50 8.84
N VAL A 89 3.98 -3.68 9.24
CA VAL A 89 3.30 -4.55 10.23
C VAL A 89 3.08 -3.87 11.59
N SER A 90 3.91 -2.89 12.01
CA SER A 90 3.72 -2.17 13.27
C SER A 90 2.54 -1.19 13.24
N THR A 91 2.21 -0.63 12.07
CA THR A 91 1.32 0.53 11.95
C THR A 91 -0.11 0.26 12.40
N ASN A 92 -0.61 -0.94 12.15
CA ASN A 92 -1.96 -1.35 12.51
C ASN A 92 -2.00 -2.35 13.67
N LEU A 93 -0.87 -2.62 14.32
CA LEU A 93 -0.78 -3.61 15.39
C LEU A 93 -1.83 -3.40 16.51
N PRO A 94 -2.10 -2.18 17.00
CA PRO A 94 -3.14 -1.99 18.01
C PRO A 94 -4.55 -2.41 17.56
N LYS A 95 -4.86 -2.34 16.25
CA LYS A 95 -6.15 -2.79 15.70
C LYS A 95 -6.21 -4.30 15.51
N ALA A 96 -5.07 -4.95 15.33
CA ALA A 96 -4.98 -6.40 15.19
C ALA A 96 -5.01 -7.12 16.56
N ALA A 97 -4.71 -6.39 17.64
CA ALA A 97 -4.66 -6.91 19.00
C ALA A 97 -5.98 -6.79 19.79
N THR A 98 -7.03 -6.20 19.20
CA THR A 98 -8.39 -6.05 19.79
C THR A 98 -9.34 -7.09 19.23
#